data_AF-A0A960T283-F1
#
_entry.id   AF-A0A960T283-F1
#
_cell.length_a   1.000
_cell.length_b   1.000
_cell.length_c   1.000
_cell.angle_alpha   90.00
_cell.angle_beta   90.00
_cell.angle_gamma   90.00
#
_symmetry.space_group_name_H-M   'P 1'
#
loop_
_entity.id
_entity.type
_entity.pdbx_description
1 polymer ?
#
loop_
_entity_poly.entity_id
_entity_poly.type
_entity_poly.pdbx_seq_one_letter_code
_entity_poly.pdbx_strand_id
1 'polypeptide(L)'
;MKTVEDALALCERENDNFYVSAFMIEAWMGSVTLATVAEYAEKKSAADRRLQQGTAVRLFDEMFGGAGLDEIHHVFSALIRFAEYSDPQSRVLVRAYGIMAIEHPHASWPRLVPPATQSDILSAAAFLRGIMHRICDWVEAITHAQMHLFSHFAPVAFDPDPERRELAILGVQQRSYPEMDEFQKAWWEWHHGEAAERLQNPQNWSMVGRGMVDDQTRHQSYPALDDAIIMFWPLVVRFNWTFRDLMVVLRSVERPWRTYPCEREQDLATYCTNVLGLRKGKKGRSARNGLPEGIEIARALCRRDDGSVS
;
A
#
# COMPACT_ATOMS: atom_id res chain seq x y z
N MET A 1 -3.71 -19.23 -8.03
CA MET A 1 -2.62 -20.23 -8.18
C MET A 1 -2.07 -20.48 -6.79
N LYS A 2 -1.85 -21.72 -6.35
CA LYS A 2 -1.42 -21.99 -4.97
C LYS A 2 0.10 -22.04 -4.84
N THR A 3 0.77 -22.58 -5.85
CA THR A 3 2.23 -22.76 -5.82
C THR A 3 2.90 -22.17 -7.06
N VAL A 4 4.23 -22.11 -7.02
CA VAL A 4 5.04 -21.71 -8.18
C VAL A 4 4.85 -22.71 -9.33
N GLU A 5 4.71 -23.99 -9.02
CA GLU A 5 4.45 -25.05 -10.00
C GLU A 5 3.10 -24.85 -10.71
N ASP A 6 2.05 -24.43 -9.99
CA ASP A 6 0.77 -24.08 -10.62
C ASP A 6 0.93 -22.92 -11.60
N ALA A 7 1.72 -21.91 -11.24
CA ALA A 7 1.99 -20.75 -12.09
C ALA A 7 2.80 -21.14 -13.34
N LEU A 8 3.79 -22.01 -13.19
CA LEU A 8 4.58 -22.56 -14.31
C LEU A 8 3.70 -23.39 -15.25
N ALA A 9 2.87 -24.29 -14.71
CA ALA A 9 1.95 -25.09 -15.51
C ALA A 9 0.95 -24.21 -16.27
N LEU A 10 0.52 -23.10 -15.66
CA LEU A 10 -0.33 -22.11 -16.32
C LEU A 10 0.40 -21.36 -17.44
N CYS A 11 1.66 -20.94 -17.20
CA CYS A 11 2.50 -20.34 -18.23
C CYS A 11 2.66 -21.27 -19.45
N GLU A 12 2.92 -22.57 -19.22
CA GLU A 12 3.06 -23.55 -20.30
C GLU A 12 1.75 -23.73 -21.08
N ARG A 13 0.62 -23.81 -20.37
CA ARG A 13 -0.69 -24.02 -20.99
C ARG A 13 -1.14 -22.82 -21.83
N GLU A 14 -0.95 -21.62 -21.32
CA GLU A 14 -1.38 -20.38 -21.97
C GLU A 14 -0.29 -19.79 -22.90
N ASN A 15 0.91 -20.39 -22.91
CA ASN A 15 2.11 -19.92 -23.60
C ASN A 15 2.44 -18.45 -23.27
N ASP A 16 2.42 -18.12 -21.98
CA ASP A 16 2.54 -16.76 -21.49
C ASP A 16 3.24 -16.72 -20.12
N ASN A 17 4.48 -16.21 -20.11
CA ASN A 17 5.33 -16.16 -18.90
C ASN A 17 4.81 -15.19 -17.82
N PHE A 18 3.76 -14.43 -18.10
CA PHE A 18 3.18 -13.49 -17.15
C PHE A 18 2.71 -14.16 -15.85
N TYR A 19 2.17 -15.38 -15.89
CA TYR A 19 1.53 -15.97 -14.70
C TYR A 19 2.50 -16.23 -13.55
N VAL A 20 3.76 -16.55 -13.83
CA VAL A 20 4.83 -16.61 -12.81
C VAL A 20 5.09 -15.22 -12.22
N SER A 21 5.16 -14.18 -13.06
CA SER A 21 5.33 -12.81 -12.59
C SER A 21 4.14 -12.34 -11.75
N ALA A 22 2.92 -12.66 -12.16
CA ALA A 22 1.69 -12.37 -11.42
C ALA A 22 1.70 -13.03 -10.03
N PHE A 23 2.09 -14.31 -9.96
CA PHE A 23 2.24 -15.01 -8.68
C PHE A 23 3.28 -14.33 -7.77
N MET A 24 4.43 -13.91 -8.33
CA MET A 24 5.46 -13.19 -7.56
C MET A 24 4.98 -11.81 -7.10
N ILE A 25 4.23 -11.07 -7.94
CA ILE A 25 3.63 -9.78 -7.58
C ILE A 25 2.61 -9.97 -6.44
N GLU A 26 1.76 -10.98 -6.53
CA GLU A 26 0.78 -11.32 -5.48
C GLU A 26 1.48 -11.65 -4.15
N ALA A 27 2.54 -12.44 -4.19
CA ALA A 27 3.36 -12.76 -3.03
C ALA A 27 4.05 -11.53 -2.42
N TRP A 28 4.57 -10.63 -3.26
CA TRP A 28 5.16 -9.35 -2.82
C TRP A 28 4.12 -8.48 -2.10
N MET A 29 2.97 -8.24 -2.73
CA MET A 29 1.91 -7.41 -2.18
C MET A 29 1.31 -8.00 -0.90
N GLY A 30 1.15 -9.33 -0.85
CA GLY A 30 0.77 -10.06 0.35
C GLY A 30 1.78 -9.84 1.48
N SER A 31 3.08 -9.92 1.18
CA SER A 31 4.15 -9.70 2.16
C SER A 31 4.17 -8.26 2.71
N VAL A 32 3.93 -7.25 1.85
CA VAL A 32 3.81 -5.84 2.29
C VAL A 32 2.60 -5.66 3.22
N THR A 33 1.48 -6.29 2.88
CA THR A 33 0.26 -6.26 3.70
C THR A 33 0.49 -6.91 5.05
N LEU A 34 1.03 -8.14 5.09
CA LEU A 34 1.31 -8.86 6.32
C LEU A 34 2.29 -8.11 7.23
N ALA A 35 3.35 -7.51 6.66
CA ALA A 35 4.29 -6.68 7.41
C ALA A 35 3.61 -5.45 8.03
N THR A 36 2.74 -4.77 7.27
CA THR A 36 1.98 -3.61 7.76
C THR A 36 0.99 -4.01 8.86
N VAL A 37 0.29 -5.12 8.69
CA VAL A 37 -0.63 -5.65 9.72
C VAL A 37 0.11 -6.00 11.00
N ALA A 38 1.29 -6.64 10.90
CA ALA A 38 2.13 -6.96 12.06
C ALA A 38 2.51 -5.71 12.87
N GLU A 39 2.83 -4.60 12.20
CA GLU A 39 3.10 -3.32 12.86
C GLU A 39 1.91 -2.83 13.72
N TYR A 40 0.66 -3.01 13.24
CA TYR A 40 -0.52 -2.63 14.00
C TYR A 40 -0.86 -3.61 15.13
N ALA A 41 -0.71 -4.91 14.88
CA ALA A 41 -1.10 -5.97 15.79
C ALA A 41 -0.13 -6.17 16.95
N GLU A 42 1.17 -6.12 16.68
CA GLU A 42 2.21 -6.46 17.66
C GLU A 42 2.69 -5.25 18.45
N LYS A 43 2.56 -4.04 17.88
CA LYS A 43 3.05 -2.79 18.50
C LYS A 43 1.88 -1.94 18.94
N LYS A 44 1.57 -2.06 20.23
CA LYS A 44 0.48 -1.32 20.90
C LYS A 44 0.66 0.20 20.79
N SER A 45 1.89 0.69 20.95
CA SER A 45 2.22 2.10 20.77
C SER A 45 2.50 2.37 19.30
N ALA A 46 1.77 3.32 18.70
CA ALA A 46 2.03 3.72 17.32
C ALA A 46 3.45 4.30 17.14
N ALA A 47 4.01 4.89 18.20
CA ALA A 47 5.39 5.36 18.15
C ALA A 47 6.36 4.23 17.79
N ASP A 48 6.17 3.01 18.29
CA ASP A 48 7.10 1.90 18.05
C ASP A 48 7.01 1.33 16.62
N ARG A 49 5.97 1.74 15.88
CA ARG A 49 5.73 1.29 14.51
C ARG A 49 6.74 1.88 13.53
N ARG A 50 7.00 1.13 12.46
CA ARG A 50 7.93 1.46 11.37
C ARG A 50 7.19 1.46 10.04
N LEU A 51 6.19 2.34 9.94
CA LEU A 51 5.33 2.44 8.76
C LEU A 51 5.94 3.40 7.73
N GLN A 52 5.85 3.04 6.45
CA GLN A 52 6.38 3.82 5.33
C GLN A 52 7.88 4.12 5.44
N GLN A 53 8.67 3.05 5.65
CA GLN A 53 10.12 3.12 5.79
C GLN A 53 10.87 2.35 4.69
N GLY A 54 10.19 2.06 3.56
CA GLY A 54 10.76 1.34 2.43
C GLY A 54 10.61 -0.18 2.57
N THR A 55 9.65 -0.66 3.35
CA THR A 55 9.36 -2.09 3.48
C THR A 55 8.92 -2.66 2.14
N ALA A 56 8.09 -1.92 1.39
CA ALA A 56 7.63 -2.38 0.08
C ALA A 56 8.77 -2.45 -0.94
N VAL A 57 9.68 -1.47 -0.96
CA VAL A 57 10.87 -1.46 -1.82
C VAL A 57 11.79 -2.64 -1.49
N ARG A 58 12.09 -2.85 -0.19
CA ARG A 58 12.95 -3.97 0.23
C ARG A 58 12.38 -5.32 -0.21
N LEU A 59 11.10 -5.57 0.06
CA LEU A 59 10.45 -6.82 -0.34
C LEU A 59 10.36 -6.96 -1.86
N PHE A 60 10.20 -5.85 -2.59
CA PHE A 60 10.24 -5.86 -4.05
C PHE A 60 11.62 -6.25 -4.56
N ASP A 61 12.68 -5.67 -4.01
CA ASP A 61 14.06 -5.99 -4.39
C ASP A 61 14.47 -7.43 -4.02
N GLU A 62 13.90 -7.99 -2.95
CA GLU A 62 14.09 -9.41 -2.61
C GLU A 62 13.51 -10.34 -3.69
N MET A 63 12.42 -9.96 -4.35
CA MET A 63 11.77 -10.76 -5.38
C MET A 63 12.29 -10.46 -6.80
N PHE A 64 12.55 -9.18 -7.10
CA PHE A 64 12.83 -8.70 -8.46
C PHE A 64 14.16 -7.95 -8.59
N GLY A 65 14.90 -7.75 -7.49
CA GLY A 65 16.15 -6.97 -7.52
C GLY A 65 17.25 -7.62 -8.35
N GLY A 66 17.19 -8.95 -8.51
CA GLY A 66 18.08 -9.73 -9.37
C GLY A 66 17.82 -9.59 -10.87
N ALA A 67 16.71 -8.96 -11.28
CA ALA A 67 16.34 -8.84 -12.70
C ALA A 67 17.44 -8.11 -13.50
N GLY A 68 17.84 -8.70 -14.62
CA GLY A 68 18.79 -8.16 -15.58
C GLY A 68 18.31 -6.89 -16.29
N LEU A 69 19.16 -6.33 -17.15
CA LEU A 69 18.80 -5.16 -17.98
C LEU A 69 17.72 -5.50 -19.02
N ASP A 70 17.78 -6.72 -19.53
CA ASP A 70 16.83 -7.30 -20.47
C ASP A 70 15.53 -7.77 -19.81
N GLU A 71 15.52 -8.00 -18.50
CA GLU A 71 14.31 -8.49 -17.79
C GLU A 71 13.49 -7.36 -17.15
N ILE A 72 14.11 -6.21 -16.88
CA ILE A 72 13.47 -5.13 -16.11
C ILE A 72 12.17 -4.61 -16.75
N HIS A 73 12.12 -4.60 -18.09
CA HIS A 73 10.95 -4.18 -18.84
C HIS A 73 9.81 -5.22 -18.74
N HIS A 74 10.13 -6.50 -18.60
CA HIS A 74 9.15 -7.56 -18.37
C HIS A 74 8.53 -7.43 -16.98
N VAL A 75 9.34 -7.17 -15.94
CA VAL A 75 8.82 -6.91 -14.58
C VAL A 75 7.88 -5.72 -14.58
N PHE A 76 8.29 -4.61 -15.20
CA PHE A 76 7.46 -3.42 -15.29
C PHE A 76 6.15 -3.67 -16.08
N SER A 77 6.23 -4.40 -17.19
CA SER A 77 5.05 -4.76 -17.99
C SER A 77 4.12 -5.69 -17.23
N ALA A 78 4.66 -6.62 -16.44
CA ALA A 78 3.89 -7.51 -15.59
C ALA A 78 3.15 -6.74 -14.49
N LEU A 79 3.76 -5.72 -13.86
CA LEU A 79 3.06 -4.86 -12.90
C LEU A 79 1.89 -4.11 -13.56
N ILE A 80 2.07 -3.57 -14.77
CA ILE A 80 0.98 -2.90 -15.50
C ILE A 80 -0.15 -3.88 -15.77
N ARG A 81 0.17 -5.05 -16.33
CA ARG A 81 -0.84 -6.07 -16.67
C ARG A 81 -1.52 -6.63 -15.42
N PHE A 82 -0.80 -6.81 -14.31
CA PHE A 82 -1.39 -7.24 -13.04
C PHE A 82 -2.40 -6.22 -12.50
N ALA A 83 -2.14 -4.91 -12.70
CA ALA A 83 -3.08 -3.86 -12.30
C ALA A 83 -4.43 -3.95 -13.04
N GLU A 84 -4.51 -4.60 -14.20
CA GLU A 84 -5.76 -4.77 -14.96
C GLU A 84 -6.66 -5.90 -14.40
N TYR A 85 -6.18 -6.70 -13.45
CA TYR A 85 -6.96 -7.77 -12.83
C TYR A 85 -8.02 -7.22 -11.86
N SER A 86 -9.01 -8.04 -11.53
CA SER A 86 -10.13 -7.66 -10.66
C SER A 86 -9.96 -8.10 -9.19
N ASP A 87 -8.74 -8.33 -8.74
CA ASP A 87 -8.46 -8.72 -7.35
C ASP A 87 -8.19 -7.52 -6.42
N PRO A 88 -8.26 -7.67 -5.08
CA PRO A 88 -8.03 -6.57 -4.16
C PRO A 88 -6.63 -5.94 -4.24
N GLN A 89 -5.62 -6.73 -4.59
CA GLN A 89 -4.22 -6.28 -4.67
C GLN A 89 -4.00 -5.47 -5.94
N SER A 90 -4.55 -5.88 -7.09
CA SER A 90 -4.51 -5.10 -8.33
C SER A 90 -5.05 -3.68 -8.12
N ARG A 91 -6.12 -3.51 -7.33
CA ARG A 91 -6.71 -2.18 -7.03
C ARG A 91 -5.74 -1.25 -6.30
N VAL A 92 -4.91 -1.79 -5.39
CA VAL A 92 -3.84 -1.03 -4.73
C VAL A 92 -2.80 -0.59 -5.76
N LEU A 93 -2.44 -1.48 -6.69
CA LEU A 93 -1.47 -1.17 -7.74
C LEU A 93 -2.00 -0.15 -8.77
N VAL A 94 -3.26 -0.28 -9.21
CA VAL A 94 -3.94 0.72 -10.06
C VAL A 94 -3.93 2.09 -9.40
N ARG A 95 -4.28 2.16 -8.11
CA ARG A 95 -4.26 3.42 -7.38
C ARG A 95 -2.83 3.98 -7.30
N ALA A 96 -1.82 3.14 -7.03
CA ALA A 96 -0.42 3.56 -7.04
C ALA A 96 0.02 4.10 -8.42
N TYR A 97 -0.40 3.46 -9.52
CA TYR A 97 -0.16 3.94 -10.88
C TYR A 97 -0.84 5.28 -11.18
N GLY A 98 -2.10 5.45 -10.76
CA GLY A 98 -2.82 6.72 -10.92
C GLY A 98 -2.10 7.86 -10.21
N ILE A 99 -1.62 7.62 -8.99
CA ILE A 99 -0.81 8.60 -8.24
C ILE A 99 0.54 8.86 -8.93
N MET A 100 1.21 7.80 -9.38
CA MET A 100 2.48 7.93 -10.09
C MET A 100 2.29 8.75 -11.38
N ALA A 101 1.19 8.60 -12.11
CA ALA A 101 0.91 9.38 -13.32
C ALA A 101 0.73 10.89 -13.03
N ILE A 102 0.30 11.25 -11.81
CA ILE A 102 0.26 12.63 -11.33
C ILE A 102 1.67 13.13 -10.99
N GLU A 103 2.47 12.33 -10.26
CA GLU A 103 3.84 12.69 -9.86
C GLU A 103 4.80 12.77 -11.05
N HIS A 104 4.63 11.88 -12.03
CA HIS A 104 5.47 11.70 -13.21
C HIS A 104 4.59 11.60 -14.47
N PRO A 105 4.07 12.74 -14.98
CA PRO A 105 3.25 12.76 -16.18
C PRO A 105 3.97 12.08 -17.35
N HIS A 106 3.25 11.36 -18.21
CA HIS A 106 3.85 10.62 -19.35
C HIS A 106 4.79 11.48 -20.23
N ALA A 107 4.52 12.78 -20.34
CA ALA A 107 5.39 13.72 -21.07
C ALA A 107 6.82 13.83 -20.48
N SER A 108 7.03 13.49 -19.21
CA SER A 108 8.34 13.47 -18.56
C SER A 108 9.06 12.12 -18.69
N TRP A 109 8.45 11.11 -19.30
CA TRP A 109 9.07 9.81 -19.46
C TRP A 109 10.11 9.85 -20.59
N PRO A 110 11.20 9.06 -20.50
CA PRO A 110 12.13 8.90 -21.61
C PRO A 110 11.37 8.53 -22.87
N ARG A 111 11.70 9.21 -23.98
CA ARG A 111 11.10 8.86 -25.27
C ARG A 111 11.46 7.43 -25.62
N LEU A 112 10.49 6.69 -26.17
CA LEU A 112 10.69 5.36 -26.74
C LEU A 112 11.48 5.48 -28.05
N VAL A 113 12.76 5.82 -27.93
CA VAL A 113 13.73 5.74 -29.02
C VAL A 113 14.51 4.45 -28.80
N PRO A 114 14.71 3.60 -29.82
CA PRO A 114 15.57 2.45 -29.71
C PRO A 114 16.92 2.87 -29.11
N PRO A 115 17.39 2.23 -28.02
CA PRO A 115 18.64 2.63 -27.40
C PRO A 115 19.78 2.46 -28.42
N ALA A 116 20.48 3.55 -28.71
CA ALA A 116 21.57 3.55 -29.68
C ALA A 116 22.90 3.10 -29.05
N THR A 117 23.00 3.21 -27.72
CA THR A 117 24.20 2.91 -26.95
C THR A 117 23.91 2.10 -25.69
N GLN A 118 24.92 1.41 -25.17
CA GLN A 118 24.84 0.73 -23.87
C GLN A 118 24.47 1.69 -22.74
N SER A 119 24.94 2.94 -22.81
CA SER A 119 24.60 3.99 -21.83
C SER A 119 23.10 4.29 -21.83
N ASP A 120 22.44 4.27 -22.99
CA ASP A 120 21.00 4.50 -23.11
C ASP A 120 20.22 3.35 -22.45
N ILE A 121 20.66 2.10 -22.66
CA ILE A 121 20.05 0.92 -22.03
C ILE A 121 20.14 1.01 -20.51
N LEU A 122 21.34 1.33 -19.99
CA LEU A 122 21.57 1.48 -18.55
C LEU A 122 20.70 2.60 -17.95
N SER A 123 20.61 3.74 -18.64
CA SER A 123 19.77 4.87 -18.23
C SER A 123 18.29 4.51 -18.22
N ALA A 124 17.80 3.82 -19.26
CA ALA A 124 16.41 3.38 -19.33
C ALA A 124 16.07 2.36 -18.23
N ALA A 125 16.96 1.39 -17.98
CA ALA A 125 16.78 0.40 -16.91
C ALA A 125 16.79 1.07 -15.52
N ALA A 126 17.68 2.04 -15.30
CA ALA A 126 17.72 2.80 -14.05
C ALA A 126 16.45 3.64 -13.86
N PHE A 127 15.94 4.25 -14.93
CA PHE A 127 14.67 4.97 -14.90
C PHE A 127 13.50 4.05 -14.52
N LEU A 128 13.37 2.88 -15.17
CA LEU A 128 12.32 1.91 -14.87
C LEU A 128 12.39 1.40 -13.43
N ARG A 129 13.59 1.08 -12.92
CA ARG A 129 13.77 0.75 -11.50
C ARG A 129 13.31 1.88 -10.59
N GLY A 130 13.70 3.12 -10.91
CA GLY A 130 13.27 4.30 -10.15
C GLY A 130 11.75 4.46 -10.11
N ILE A 131 11.06 4.23 -11.23
CA ILE A 131 9.59 4.23 -11.29
C ILE A 131 9.00 3.11 -10.44
N MET A 132 9.49 1.87 -10.55
CA MET A 132 9.00 0.75 -9.75
C MET A 132 9.22 0.97 -8.25
N HIS A 133 10.36 1.52 -7.84
CA HIS A 133 10.60 1.90 -6.45
C HIS A 133 9.62 2.98 -5.97
N ARG A 134 9.28 3.97 -6.80
CA ARG A 134 8.23 4.94 -6.43
C ARG A 134 6.84 4.32 -6.38
N ILE A 135 6.52 3.36 -7.24
CA ILE A 135 5.28 2.58 -7.12
C ILE A 135 5.25 1.86 -5.77
N CYS A 136 6.37 1.27 -5.33
CA CYS A 136 6.46 0.62 -4.01
C CYS A 136 6.16 1.59 -2.87
N ASP A 137 6.69 2.82 -2.90
CA ASP A 137 6.39 3.84 -1.89
C ASP A 137 4.89 4.17 -1.81
N TRP A 138 4.21 4.23 -2.98
CA TRP A 138 2.77 4.47 -3.06
C TRP A 138 1.95 3.27 -2.60
N VAL A 139 2.36 2.04 -2.95
CA VAL A 139 1.77 0.80 -2.44
C VAL A 139 1.85 0.76 -0.92
N GLU A 140 3.02 1.07 -0.33
CA GLU A 140 3.18 1.10 1.13
C GLU A 140 2.27 2.14 1.79
N ALA A 141 2.10 3.32 1.18
CA ALA A 141 1.19 4.34 1.68
C ALA A 141 -0.28 3.93 1.63
N ILE A 142 -0.73 3.34 0.52
CA ILE A 142 -2.11 2.85 0.35
C ILE A 142 -2.40 1.72 1.33
N THR A 143 -1.51 0.73 1.43
CA THR A 143 -1.64 -0.38 2.37
C THR A 143 -1.65 0.14 3.81
N HIS A 144 -0.81 1.11 4.15
CA HIS A 144 -0.84 1.76 5.46
C HIS A 144 -2.21 2.42 5.71
N ALA A 145 -2.74 3.22 4.78
CA ALA A 145 -4.04 3.88 4.95
C ALA A 145 -5.17 2.86 5.16
N GLN A 146 -5.18 1.78 4.38
CA GLN A 146 -6.16 0.69 4.51
C GLN A 146 -6.06 -0.01 5.86
N MET A 147 -4.84 -0.36 6.31
CA MET A 147 -4.64 -1.05 7.59
C MET A 147 -4.94 -0.14 8.79
N HIS A 148 -4.60 1.15 8.69
CA HIS A 148 -4.97 2.15 9.69
C HIS A 148 -6.49 2.17 9.88
N LEU A 149 -7.22 2.36 8.79
CA LEU A 149 -8.68 2.36 8.78
C LEU A 149 -9.27 1.03 9.30
N PHE A 150 -8.75 -0.09 8.83
CA PHE A 150 -9.21 -1.42 9.24
C PHE A 150 -8.97 -1.68 10.73
N SER A 151 -7.86 -1.19 11.30
CA SER A 151 -7.57 -1.30 12.73
C SER A 151 -8.54 -0.54 13.64
N HIS A 152 -9.24 0.45 13.08
CA HIS A 152 -10.33 1.14 13.73
C HIS A 152 -11.67 0.40 13.59
N PHE A 153 -11.97 -0.16 12.42
CA PHE A 153 -13.24 -0.83 12.16
C PHE A 153 -13.33 -2.27 12.68
N ALA A 154 -12.21 -3.00 12.68
CA ALA A 154 -12.15 -4.41 13.05
C ALA A 154 -10.94 -4.67 13.96
N PRO A 155 -10.91 -4.10 15.18
CA PRO A 155 -9.76 -4.21 16.08
C PRO A 155 -9.42 -5.66 16.47
N VAL A 156 -10.39 -6.58 16.47
CA VAL A 156 -10.18 -8.01 16.70
C VAL A 156 -9.29 -8.67 15.62
N ALA A 157 -9.25 -8.11 14.41
CA ALA A 157 -8.39 -8.57 13.32
C ALA A 157 -6.92 -8.16 13.49
N PHE A 158 -6.54 -7.58 14.62
CA PHE A 158 -5.18 -7.16 14.95
C PHE A 158 -4.70 -7.81 16.25
N ASP A 159 -5.02 -9.09 16.45
CA ASP A 159 -4.44 -9.94 17.51
C ASP A 159 -2.92 -10.11 17.25
N PRO A 160 -2.06 -9.98 18.28
CA PRO A 160 -0.62 -10.20 18.12
C PRO A 160 -0.27 -11.61 17.63
N ASP A 161 -1.09 -12.62 17.92
CA ASP A 161 -0.92 -13.98 17.39
C ASP A 161 -1.38 -14.05 15.92
N PRO A 162 -0.50 -14.45 14.97
CA PRO A 162 -0.84 -14.48 13.55
C PRO A 162 -2.00 -15.42 13.18
N GLU A 163 -2.14 -16.57 13.84
CA GLU A 163 -3.22 -17.52 13.55
C GLU A 163 -4.56 -16.97 14.02
N ARG A 164 -4.60 -16.41 15.24
CA ARG A 164 -5.81 -15.77 15.79
C ARG A 164 -6.25 -14.59 14.93
N ARG A 165 -5.26 -13.84 14.42
CA ARG A 165 -5.47 -12.71 13.50
C ARG A 165 -6.11 -13.16 12.19
N GLU A 166 -5.53 -14.17 11.54
CA GLU A 166 -6.05 -14.75 10.31
C GLU A 166 -7.50 -15.25 10.49
N LEU A 167 -7.77 -15.98 11.56
CA LEU A 167 -9.11 -16.48 11.88
C LEU A 167 -10.11 -15.36 12.19
N ALA A 168 -9.67 -14.28 12.86
CA ALA A 168 -10.51 -13.11 13.08
C ALA A 168 -10.87 -12.42 11.75
N ILE A 169 -9.93 -12.30 10.80
CA ILE A 169 -10.18 -11.75 9.47
C ILE A 169 -11.22 -12.59 8.72
N LEU A 170 -11.11 -13.92 8.75
CA LEU A 170 -12.11 -14.83 8.17
C LEU A 170 -13.51 -14.58 8.77
N GLY A 171 -13.58 -14.36 10.09
CA GLY A 171 -14.82 -14.00 10.77
C GLY A 171 -15.39 -12.66 10.33
N VAL A 172 -14.55 -11.63 10.22
CA VAL A 172 -14.96 -10.29 9.74
C VAL A 172 -15.50 -10.36 8.31
N GLN A 173 -14.83 -11.12 7.44
CA GLN A 173 -15.30 -11.38 6.08
C GLN A 173 -16.62 -12.14 6.08
N GLN A 174 -16.76 -13.16 6.92
CA GLN A 174 -17.98 -13.97 7.02
C GLN A 174 -19.23 -13.14 7.36
N ARG A 175 -19.09 -12.04 8.11
CA ARG A 175 -20.20 -11.09 8.37
C ARG A 175 -20.83 -10.56 7.10
N SER A 176 -20.04 -10.34 6.06
CA SER A 176 -20.48 -9.78 4.77
C SER A 176 -20.71 -10.87 3.71
N TYR A 177 -20.56 -12.15 4.07
CA TYR A 177 -20.71 -13.27 3.14
C TYR A 177 -22.03 -13.28 2.34
N PRO A 178 -23.20 -12.89 2.91
CA PRO A 178 -24.43 -12.78 2.13
C PRO A 178 -24.38 -11.75 0.99
N GLU A 179 -23.56 -10.71 1.13
CA GLU A 179 -23.41 -9.59 0.19
C GLU A 179 -22.27 -9.80 -0.81
N MET A 180 -21.43 -10.82 -0.58
CA MET A 180 -20.32 -11.17 -1.45
C MET A 180 -20.81 -11.71 -2.80
N ASP A 181 -20.07 -11.37 -3.86
CA ASP A 181 -20.24 -12.02 -5.16
C ASP A 181 -19.71 -13.47 -5.14
N GLU A 182 -19.94 -14.21 -6.22
CA GLU A 182 -19.52 -15.63 -6.33
C GLU A 182 -18.01 -15.80 -6.23
N PHE A 183 -17.23 -14.86 -6.76
CA PHE A 183 -15.78 -14.92 -6.69
C PHE A 183 -15.29 -14.75 -5.24
N GLN A 184 -15.84 -13.76 -4.53
CA GLN A 184 -15.52 -13.49 -3.14
C GLN A 184 -15.94 -14.64 -2.22
N LYS A 185 -17.09 -15.27 -2.46
CA LYS A 185 -17.52 -16.47 -1.71
C LYS A 185 -16.59 -17.63 -1.94
N ALA A 186 -16.25 -17.93 -3.20
CA ALA A 186 -15.31 -18.99 -3.54
C ALA A 186 -13.93 -18.75 -2.91
N TRP A 187 -13.47 -17.50 -2.89
CA TRP A 187 -12.22 -17.12 -2.24
C TRP A 187 -12.28 -17.33 -0.72
N TRP A 188 -13.37 -16.91 -0.08
CA TRP A 188 -13.57 -17.11 1.37
C TRP A 188 -13.62 -18.59 1.72
N GLU A 189 -14.36 -19.41 0.97
CA GLU A 189 -14.47 -20.86 1.18
C GLU A 189 -13.12 -21.55 1.04
N TRP A 190 -12.36 -21.17 0.01
CA TRP A 190 -11.01 -21.68 -0.18
C TRP A 190 -10.10 -21.30 0.99
N HIS A 191 -10.07 -20.02 1.38
CA HIS A 191 -9.22 -19.56 2.49
C HIS A 191 -9.61 -20.19 3.83
N HIS A 192 -10.91 -20.30 4.11
CA HIS A 192 -11.42 -21.01 5.27
C HIS A 192 -11.02 -22.50 5.26
N GLY A 193 -11.12 -23.17 4.11
CA GLY A 193 -10.69 -24.56 3.94
C GLY A 193 -9.20 -24.76 4.21
N GLU A 194 -8.33 -23.94 3.60
CA GLU A 194 -6.88 -23.98 3.83
C GLU A 194 -6.53 -23.70 5.30
N ALA A 195 -7.21 -22.73 5.93
CA ALA A 195 -7.04 -22.46 7.34
C ALA A 195 -7.45 -23.66 8.19
N ALA A 196 -8.55 -24.36 7.87
CA ALA A 196 -9.01 -25.57 8.57
C ALA A 196 -7.99 -26.71 8.52
N GLU A 197 -7.29 -26.88 7.40
CA GLU A 197 -6.27 -27.90 7.25
C GLU A 197 -4.95 -27.53 7.97
N ARG A 198 -4.54 -26.27 7.85
CA ARG A 198 -3.25 -25.78 8.38
C ARG A 198 -3.29 -25.44 9.87
N LEU A 199 -4.37 -24.85 10.37
CA LEU A 199 -4.49 -24.33 11.73
C LEU A 199 -5.12 -25.37 12.66
N GLN A 200 -4.27 -26.24 13.20
CA GLN A 200 -4.69 -27.38 14.01
C GLN A 200 -5.12 -27.02 15.44
N ASN A 201 -4.84 -25.80 15.92
CA ASN A 201 -5.17 -25.40 17.29
C ASN A 201 -6.67 -25.09 17.43
N PRO A 202 -7.48 -25.95 18.08
CA PRO A 202 -8.93 -25.77 18.15
C PRO A 202 -9.35 -24.54 18.96
N GLN A 203 -8.49 -24.05 19.87
CA GLN A 203 -8.80 -22.91 20.72
C GLN A 203 -8.83 -21.59 19.93
N ASN A 204 -8.03 -21.50 18.86
CA ASN A 204 -7.93 -20.32 18.02
C ASN A 204 -9.17 -20.14 17.13
N TRP A 205 -9.88 -21.21 16.76
CA TRP A 205 -11.08 -21.16 15.91
C TRP A 205 -12.24 -20.35 16.49
N SER A 206 -12.27 -20.16 17.81
CA SER A 206 -13.22 -19.23 18.45
C SER A 206 -13.10 -17.79 17.93
N MET A 207 -11.96 -17.42 17.33
CA MET A 207 -11.72 -16.11 16.74
C MET A 207 -12.56 -15.85 15.49
N VAL A 208 -12.93 -16.88 14.72
CA VAL A 208 -13.86 -16.71 13.58
C VAL A 208 -15.20 -16.19 14.08
N GLY A 209 -15.76 -16.86 15.10
CA GLY A 209 -17.01 -16.44 15.73
C GLY A 209 -16.92 -15.03 16.33
N ARG A 210 -15.81 -14.68 16.99
CA ARG A 210 -15.57 -13.32 17.51
C ARG A 210 -15.53 -12.29 16.38
N GLY A 211 -14.74 -12.52 15.33
CA GLY A 211 -14.67 -11.62 14.17
C GLY A 211 -16.03 -11.42 13.50
N MET A 212 -16.85 -12.46 13.45
CA MET A 212 -18.20 -12.39 12.86
C MET A 212 -19.15 -11.49 13.65
N VAL A 213 -19.07 -11.49 14.99
CA VAL A 213 -20.01 -10.75 15.87
C VAL A 213 -19.47 -9.44 16.42
N ASP A 214 -18.15 -9.22 16.39
CA ASP A 214 -17.53 -8.02 16.99
C ASP A 214 -17.84 -6.74 16.20
N ASP A 215 -18.81 -5.98 16.70
CA ASP A 215 -19.19 -4.67 16.15
C ASP A 215 -18.38 -3.51 16.76
N GLN A 216 -17.36 -3.80 17.57
CA GLN A 216 -16.54 -2.77 18.19
C GLN A 216 -15.80 -1.97 17.13
N THR A 217 -16.22 -0.72 16.97
CA THR A 217 -15.48 0.28 16.21
C THR A 217 -14.74 1.19 17.17
N ARG A 218 -13.43 1.35 16.96
CA ARG A 218 -12.64 2.33 17.71
C ARG A 218 -12.89 3.70 17.14
N HIS A 219 -13.23 4.66 17.99
CA HIS A 219 -13.38 6.05 17.58
C HIS A 219 -12.11 6.55 16.88
N GLN A 220 -12.29 7.09 15.67
CA GLN A 220 -11.25 7.78 14.91
C GLN A 220 -11.60 9.26 14.88
N SER A 221 -10.77 10.09 15.52
CA SER A 221 -11.09 11.51 15.68
C SER A 221 -10.97 12.29 14.38
N TYR A 222 -10.04 11.92 13.49
CA TYR A 222 -9.74 12.70 12.28
C TYR A 222 -9.52 11.80 11.05
N PRO A 223 -10.50 10.97 10.62
CA PRO A 223 -10.30 9.97 9.58
C PRO A 223 -9.78 10.52 8.25
N ALA A 224 -10.36 11.61 7.76
CA ALA A 224 -9.93 12.24 6.51
C ALA A 224 -8.55 12.90 6.61
N LEU A 225 -8.18 13.40 7.79
CA LEU A 225 -6.86 13.97 8.02
C LEU A 225 -5.79 12.88 8.12
N ASP A 226 -6.10 11.76 8.79
CA ASP A 226 -5.21 10.60 8.88
C ASP A 226 -4.88 10.08 7.47
N ASP A 227 -5.91 9.87 6.65
CA ASP A 227 -5.75 9.42 5.26
C ASP A 227 -4.87 10.41 4.46
N ALA A 228 -5.16 11.71 4.54
CA ALA A 228 -4.35 12.72 3.86
C ALA A 228 -2.87 12.72 4.33
N ILE A 229 -2.61 12.65 5.65
CA ILE A 229 -1.24 12.62 6.18
C ILE A 229 -0.51 11.36 5.71
N ILE A 230 -1.15 10.19 5.82
CA ILE A 230 -0.60 8.90 5.40
C ILE A 230 -0.29 8.92 3.90
N MET A 231 -1.21 9.41 3.08
CA MET A 231 -1.05 9.48 1.63
C MET A 231 -0.03 10.53 1.20
N PHE A 232 0.22 11.61 1.95
CA PHE A 232 1.26 12.59 1.59
C PHE A 232 2.65 12.21 2.07
N TRP A 233 2.76 11.20 2.92
CA TRP A 233 4.04 10.85 3.53
C TRP A 233 5.13 10.42 2.53
N PRO A 234 4.84 9.74 1.40
CA PRO A 234 5.83 9.50 0.35
C PRO A 234 6.44 10.79 -0.23
N LEU A 235 5.67 11.89 -0.28
CA LEU A 235 6.13 13.21 -0.70
C LEU A 235 6.97 13.87 0.40
N VAL A 236 6.55 13.72 1.66
CA VAL A 236 7.32 14.20 2.83
C VAL A 236 8.73 13.62 2.82
N VAL A 237 8.87 12.32 2.55
CA VAL A 237 10.15 11.64 2.47
C VAL A 237 10.94 12.08 1.24
N ARG A 238 10.32 12.05 0.06
CA ARG A 238 10.99 12.36 -1.22
C ARG A 238 11.54 13.78 -1.28
N PHE A 239 10.69 14.76 -0.97
CA PHE A 239 11.04 16.18 -1.05
C PHE A 239 11.58 16.71 0.28
N ASN A 240 11.78 15.83 1.27
CA ASN A 240 12.32 16.16 2.59
C ASN A 240 11.56 17.31 3.30
N TRP A 241 10.23 17.32 3.19
CA TRP A 241 9.37 18.34 3.78
C TRP A 241 9.54 18.42 5.29
N THR A 242 9.57 19.61 5.85
CA THR A 242 9.35 19.85 7.30
C THR A 242 7.90 19.58 7.69
N PHE A 243 7.62 19.45 9.00
CA PHE A 243 6.22 19.36 9.45
C PHE A 243 5.47 20.67 9.14
N ARG A 244 6.16 21.81 9.14
CA ARG A 244 5.61 23.07 8.63
C ARG A 244 5.17 23.00 7.17
N ASP A 245 5.99 22.43 6.29
CA ASP A 245 5.63 22.25 4.88
C ASP A 245 4.41 21.34 4.74
N LEU A 246 4.37 20.22 5.47
CA LEU A 246 3.21 19.33 5.51
C LEU A 246 1.95 20.06 5.99
N MET A 247 2.03 20.91 7.03
CA MET A 247 0.91 21.74 7.47
C MET A 247 0.42 22.70 6.38
N VAL A 248 1.35 23.33 5.64
CA VAL A 248 0.99 24.21 4.52
C VAL A 248 0.23 23.44 3.45
N VAL A 249 0.71 22.24 3.10
CA VAL A 249 0.06 21.35 2.13
C VAL A 249 -1.34 20.96 2.61
N LEU A 250 -1.45 20.41 3.82
CA LEU A 250 -2.72 20.00 4.44
C LEU A 250 -3.74 21.14 4.48
N ARG A 251 -3.31 22.36 4.81
CA ARG A 251 -4.21 23.54 4.83
C ARG A 251 -4.63 24.01 3.43
N SER A 252 -3.94 23.57 2.38
CA SER A 252 -4.20 23.95 0.99
C SER A 252 -5.06 22.95 0.22
N VAL A 253 -5.25 21.75 0.76
CA VAL A 253 -6.05 20.67 0.17
C VAL A 253 -7.30 20.46 1.04
N GLU A 254 -8.47 20.28 0.42
CA GLU A 254 -9.81 20.08 1.01
C GLU A 254 -10.05 20.42 2.50
N ARG A 255 -10.96 21.38 2.76
CA ARG A 255 -11.35 21.90 4.10
C ARG A 255 -10.13 22.26 4.96
N PRO A 256 -9.76 23.54 5.10
CA PRO A 256 -8.53 23.92 5.79
C PRO A 256 -8.52 23.35 7.22
N TRP A 257 -7.69 22.33 7.44
CA TRP A 257 -7.47 21.69 8.75
C TRP A 257 -6.75 22.68 9.65
N ARG A 258 -7.55 23.54 10.30
CA ARG A 258 -7.10 24.59 11.24
C ARG A 258 -7.30 24.19 12.70
N THR A 259 -7.63 22.93 12.93
CA THR A 259 -7.79 22.32 14.25
C THR A 259 -6.61 21.41 14.55
N TYR A 260 -6.47 21.02 15.81
CA TYR A 260 -5.59 19.91 16.21
C TYR A 260 -5.70 18.73 15.23
N PRO A 261 -4.57 18.07 14.87
CA PRO A 261 -3.18 18.35 15.22
C PRO A 261 -2.50 19.43 14.35
N CYS A 262 -3.21 20.07 13.41
CA CYS A 262 -2.66 21.01 12.44
C CYS A 262 -2.57 22.47 12.92
N GLU A 263 -2.64 22.74 14.23
CA GLU A 263 -2.48 24.09 14.80
C GLU A 263 -1.00 24.49 14.91
N ARG A 264 -0.18 23.58 15.45
CA ARG A 264 1.25 23.80 15.69
C ARG A 264 2.08 22.69 15.06
N GLU A 265 3.29 23.04 14.64
CA GLU A 265 4.23 22.09 14.02
C GLU A 265 4.57 20.92 14.95
N GLN A 266 4.74 21.22 16.25
CA GLN A 266 5.03 20.21 17.26
C GLN A 266 3.88 19.22 17.44
N ASP A 267 2.64 19.71 17.44
CA ASP A 267 1.46 18.86 17.63
C ASP A 267 1.30 17.91 16.44
N LEU A 268 1.49 18.40 15.21
CA LEU A 268 1.50 17.56 14.01
C LEU A 268 2.63 16.53 14.05
N ALA A 269 3.84 16.92 14.45
CA ALA A 269 4.96 15.99 14.56
C ALA A 269 4.67 14.86 15.56
N THR A 270 4.17 15.23 16.74
CA THR A 270 3.74 14.28 17.78
C THR A 270 2.61 13.39 17.28
N TYR A 271 1.62 13.94 16.56
CA TYR A 271 0.52 13.17 16.00
C TYR A 271 1.00 12.15 14.97
N CYS A 272 1.83 12.56 14.00
CA CYS A 272 2.39 11.65 13.00
C CYS A 272 3.12 10.47 13.66
N THR A 273 3.93 10.73 14.70
CA THR A 273 4.69 9.66 15.37
C THR A 273 3.82 8.82 16.30
N ASN A 274 3.02 9.43 17.17
CA ASN A 274 2.34 8.74 18.27
C ASN A 274 0.94 8.24 17.92
N VAL A 275 0.38 8.66 16.79
CA VAL A 275 -0.93 8.19 16.30
C VAL A 275 -0.78 7.40 15.01
N LEU A 276 -0.02 7.93 14.05
CA LEU A 276 0.09 7.33 12.71
C LEU A 276 1.33 6.45 12.52
N GLY A 277 2.25 6.38 13.48
CA GLY A 277 3.50 5.61 13.36
C GLY A 277 4.43 6.07 12.23
N LEU A 278 4.29 7.32 11.81
CA LEU A 278 5.07 7.95 10.74
C LEU A 278 6.27 8.70 11.34
N ARG A 279 7.47 8.34 10.89
CA ARG A 279 8.73 8.88 11.39
C ARG A 279 9.61 9.37 10.25
N LYS A 280 10.18 10.57 10.42
CA LYS A 280 11.13 11.13 9.45
C LYS A 280 12.54 10.66 9.77
N GLY A 281 13.23 10.10 8.78
CA GLY A 281 14.63 9.70 8.92
C GLY A 281 15.63 10.86 8.90
N LYS A 282 15.26 12.03 8.34
CA LYS A 282 16.15 13.18 8.17
C LYS A 282 15.50 14.48 8.64
N LYS A 283 16.33 15.46 9.02
CA LYS A 283 15.89 16.83 9.28
C LYS A 283 15.39 17.44 7.96
N GLY A 284 14.14 17.92 7.98
CA GLY A 284 13.51 18.52 6.80
C GLY A 284 14.15 19.84 6.40
N ARG A 285 13.84 20.30 5.19
CA ARG A 285 14.25 21.61 4.67
C ARG A 285 13.04 22.35 4.14
N SER A 286 12.64 23.42 4.83
CA SER A 286 11.52 24.25 4.39
C SER A 286 11.81 24.97 3.08
N ALA A 287 10.78 25.10 2.25
CA ALA A 287 10.87 25.85 1.00
C ALA A 287 11.06 27.34 1.26
N ARG A 288 11.93 27.99 0.47
CA ARG A 288 12.27 29.42 0.63
C ARG A 288 11.08 30.35 0.37
N ASN A 289 10.19 29.97 -0.53
CA ASN A 289 8.99 30.72 -0.92
C ASN A 289 7.73 30.31 -0.13
N GLY A 290 7.87 29.42 0.87
CA GLY A 290 6.74 28.89 1.63
C GLY A 290 5.85 27.90 0.86
N LEU A 291 6.21 27.51 -0.37
CA LEU A 291 5.51 26.51 -1.16
C LEU A 291 6.42 25.29 -1.35
N PRO A 292 6.17 24.19 -0.61
CA PRO A 292 7.00 23.01 -0.72
C PRO A 292 6.93 22.37 -2.11
N GLU A 293 8.07 21.87 -2.57
CA GLU A 293 8.16 21.10 -3.81
C GLU A 293 7.24 19.89 -3.76
N GLY A 294 6.48 19.61 -4.81
CA GLY A 294 5.50 18.53 -4.83
C GLY A 294 4.12 18.87 -4.24
N ILE A 295 3.87 20.12 -3.80
CA ILE A 295 2.54 20.56 -3.35
C ILE A 295 1.44 20.35 -4.40
N GLU A 296 1.76 20.52 -5.69
CA GLU A 296 0.79 20.32 -6.77
C GLU A 296 0.39 18.84 -6.91
N ILE A 297 1.29 17.91 -6.60
CA ILE A 297 0.97 16.47 -6.55
C ILE A 297 -0.04 16.24 -5.44
N ALA A 298 0.24 16.72 -4.23
CA ALA A 298 -0.68 16.60 -3.09
C ALA A 298 -2.05 17.24 -3.36
N ARG A 299 -2.09 18.39 -4.04
CA ARG A 299 -3.34 19.03 -4.46
C ARG A 299 -4.10 18.18 -5.46
N ALA A 300 -3.43 17.65 -6.47
CA ALA A 300 -4.04 16.78 -7.47
C ALA A 300 -4.60 15.50 -6.84
N LEU A 301 -3.93 14.92 -5.83
CA LEU A 301 -4.42 13.78 -5.08
C LEU A 301 -5.73 14.03 -4.31
N CYS A 302 -5.97 15.27 -3.91
CA CYS A 302 -7.19 15.68 -3.19
C CYS A 302 -8.27 16.29 -4.08
N ARG A 303 -8.02 16.48 -5.39
CA ARG A 303 -9.09 16.87 -6.31
C ARG A 303 -9.99 15.65 -6.46
N ARG A 304 -11.15 15.66 -5.80
CA ARG A 304 -12.21 14.70 -6.10
C ARG A 304 -12.51 14.79 -7.59
N ASP A 305 -12.63 13.64 -8.24
CA ASP A 305 -13.32 13.57 -9.51
C ASP A 305 -14.78 13.97 -9.25
N ASP A 306 -15.09 15.25 -9.38
CA ASP A 306 -16.45 15.80 -9.27
C ASP A 306 -17.37 15.30 -10.42
N GLY A 307 -17.07 14.17 -11.10
CA GLY A 307 -17.88 13.74 -12.24
C GLY A 307 -17.53 12.47 -13.04
N SER A 308 -16.78 11.48 -12.54
CA SER A 308 -16.60 10.18 -13.25
C SER A 308 -15.99 9.18 -12.27
N VAL A 309 -16.49 7.99 -11.96
CA VAL A 309 -17.18 6.96 -12.75
C VAL A 309 -18.07 6.15 -11.78
N SER A 310 -19.33 5.97 -12.16
CA SER A 310 -20.25 4.94 -11.64
C SER A 310 -19.99 3.60 -12.30
#